data_AF-A0A329RT65-F1
#
_entry.id   AF-A0A329RT65-F1
#
_cell.length_a   1.000
_cell.length_b   1.000
_cell.length_c   1.000
_cell.angle_alpha   90.00
_cell.angle_beta   90.00
_cell.angle_gamma   90.00
#
_symmetry.space_group_name_H-M   'P 1'
#
loop_
_entity.id
_entity.type
_entity.pdbx_description
1 polymer ?
#
loop_
_entity_poly.entity_id
_entity_poly.type
_entity_poly.pdbx_seq_one_letter_code
_entity_poly.pdbx_strand_id
1 'polypeptide(L)'
;MHRPPSLEMPPPWLLRDATVQDYLMASAEALATRIRIFPGANPDCLLDEHKRSDCIYLRRRWKELRQADGRKMSAKIDAVNAAGDLVNVVATEENKNALEQVKLEFQSHREEI
;
A
#
# COMPACT_ATOMS: atom_id res chain seq x y z
N MET A 1 -0.16 -10.41 -26.74
CA MET A 1 0.53 -11.28 -25.77
C MET A 1 0.42 -10.65 -24.39
N HIS A 2 -0.51 -11.12 -23.55
CA HIS A 2 -0.56 -10.71 -22.16
C HIS A 2 0.57 -11.43 -21.41
N ARG A 3 1.61 -10.69 -20.98
CA ARG A 3 2.50 -11.21 -19.94
C ARG A 3 1.61 -11.56 -18.74
N PRO A 4 1.71 -12.78 -18.17
CA PRO A 4 1.07 -13.04 -16.89
C PRO A 4 1.57 -11.95 -15.91
N PRO A 5 0.70 -11.41 -15.05
CA PRO A 5 1.13 -10.42 -14.07
C PRO A 5 2.31 -11.04 -13.33
N SER A 6 3.45 -10.35 -13.39
CA SER A 6 4.63 -10.70 -12.62
C SER A 6 4.14 -11.04 -11.21
N LEU A 7 4.47 -12.23 -10.73
CA LEU A 7 4.29 -12.60 -9.33
C LEU A 7 5.28 -11.74 -8.53
N GLU A 8 4.98 -10.45 -8.45
CA GLU A 8 5.79 -9.50 -7.73
C GLU A 8 5.73 -9.93 -6.27
N MET A 9 6.86 -10.40 -5.78
CA MET A 9 7.02 -10.70 -4.36
C MET A 9 6.76 -9.41 -3.59
N PRO A 10 5.96 -9.46 -2.52
CA PRO A 10 5.75 -8.29 -1.67
C PRO A 10 7.11 -7.77 -1.19
N PRO A 11 7.33 -6.44 -1.22
CA PRO A 11 8.62 -5.89 -0.88
C PRO A 11 8.94 -6.09 0.61
N PRO A 12 10.23 -6.23 1.00
CA PRO A 12 10.60 -6.50 2.40
C PRO A 12 10.12 -5.45 3.40
N TRP A 13 9.98 -4.19 2.97
CA TRP A 13 9.48 -3.12 3.82
C TRP A 13 8.05 -3.34 4.29
N LEU A 14 7.25 -4.16 3.58
CA LEU A 14 5.88 -4.48 3.97
C LEU A 14 5.81 -5.16 5.34
N LEU A 15 6.87 -5.88 5.73
CA LEU A 15 6.98 -6.51 7.04
C LEU A 15 7.17 -5.50 8.18
N ARG A 16 7.37 -4.21 7.88
CA ARG A 16 7.40 -3.11 8.86
C ARG A 16 6.02 -2.50 9.11
N ASP A 17 5.02 -2.82 8.29
CA ASP A 17 3.64 -2.37 8.51
C ASP A 17 3.07 -3.09 9.75
N ALA A 18 2.61 -2.32 10.74
CA ALA A 18 2.13 -2.87 12.01
C ALA A 18 0.96 -3.84 11.82
N THR A 19 0.02 -3.51 10.91
CA THR A 19 -1.12 -4.38 10.61
C THR A 19 -0.68 -5.71 9.97
N VAL A 20 0.37 -5.69 9.14
CA VAL A 20 0.99 -6.90 8.59
C VAL A 20 1.61 -7.74 9.70
N GLN A 21 2.34 -7.12 10.64
CA GLN A 21 2.93 -7.84 11.77
C GLN A 21 1.87 -8.51 12.65
N ASP A 22 0.83 -7.77 13.01
CA ASP A 22 -0.30 -8.27 13.80
C ASP A 22 -0.97 -9.45 13.12
N TYR A 23 -1.23 -9.35 11.81
CA TYR A 23 -1.80 -10.43 11.02
C TYR A 23 -0.91 -11.67 11.00
N LEU A 24 0.38 -11.52 10.69
CA LEU A 24 1.31 -12.65 10.58
C LEU A 24 1.50 -13.36 11.93
N MET A 25 1.53 -12.59 13.03
CA MET A 25 1.60 -13.16 14.38
C MET A 25 0.35 -13.97 14.71
N ALA A 26 -0.84 -13.41 14.47
CA ALA A 26 -2.11 -14.12 14.68
C ALA A 26 -2.24 -15.36 13.77
N SER A 27 -1.79 -15.27 12.52
CA SER A 27 -1.80 -16.38 11.55
C SER A 27 -0.92 -17.53 12.05
N ALA A 28 0.30 -17.22 12.52
CA ALA A 28 1.22 -18.20 13.08
C ALA A 28 0.68 -18.88 14.35
N GLU A 29 0.05 -18.11 15.25
CA GLU A 29 -0.62 -18.66 16.44
C GLU A 29 -1.77 -19.60 16.08
N ALA A 30 -2.55 -19.25 15.06
CA ALA A 30 -3.64 -20.09 14.56
C ALA A 30 -3.11 -21.40 13.96
N LEU A 31 -2.01 -21.35 13.20
CA LEU A 31 -1.35 -22.54 12.67
C LEU A 31 -0.84 -23.44 13.79
N ALA A 32 -0.14 -22.88 14.78
CA ALA A 32 0.37 -23.64 15.92
C ALA A 32 -0.75 -24.36 16.68
N THR A 33 -1.89 -23.69 16.84
CA THR A 33 -3.09 -24.27 17.46
C THR A 33 -3.66 -25.42 16.62
N ARG A 34 -3.77 -25.24 15.29
CA ARG A 34 -4.29 -26.28 14.38
C ARG A 34 -3.42 -27.53 14.35
N ILE A 35 -2.10 -27.37 14.35
CA ILE A 35 -1.15 -28.49 14.39
C ILE A 35 -1.33 -29.31 15.68
N ARG A 36 -1.54 -28.65 16.83
CA ARG A 36 -1.75 -29.34 18.13
C ARG A 36 -3.03 -30.18 18.16
N ILE A 37 -4.10 -29.71 17.51
CA ILE A 37 -5.42 -30.34 17.58
C ILE A 37 -5.53 -31.54 16.64
N PHE A 38 -4.76 -31.58 15.55
CA PHE A 38 -4.84 -32.63 14.53
C PHE A 38 -3.54 -33.45 14.44
N PRO A 39 -3.27 -34.36 15.40
CA PRO A 39 -2.04 -35.17 15.41
C PRO A 39 -1.94 -36.19 14.25
N GLY A 40 -3.01 -36.39 13.47
CA GLY A 40 -3.03 -37.23 12.27
C GLY A 40 -3.08 -36.48 10.93
N ALA A 41 -3.10 -35.14 10.95
CA ALA A 41 -3.03 -34.36 9.71
C ALA A 41 -1.60 -34.33 9.18
N ASN A 42 -1.43 -34.36 7.86
CA ASN A 42 -0.13 -34.11 7.25
C ASN A 42 0.27 -32.65 7.52
N PRO A 43 1.30 -32.39 8.35
CA PRO A 43 1.69 -31.03 8.72
C PRO A 43 2.15 -30.22 7.51
N ASP A 44 2.69 -30.86 6.48
CA ASP A 44 3.16 -30.19 5.26
C ASP A 44 1.98 -29.53 4.51
N CYS A 45 0.83 -30.21 4.45
CA CYS A 45 -0.37 -29.66 3.81
C CYS A 45 -0.90 -28.43 4.56
N LEU A 46 -0.86 -28.45 5.90
CA LEU A 46 -1.25 -27.30 6.73
C LEU A 46 -0.29 -26.13 6.56
N LEU A 47 1.01 -26.42 6.47
CA LEU A 47 2.05 -25.42 6.24
C LEU A 47 1.92 -24.77 4.86
N ASP A 48 1.65 -25.55 3.82
CA ASP A 48 1.50 -25.04 2.47
C ASP A 48 0.25 -24.16 2.33
N GLU A 49 -0.87 -24.56 2.92
CA GLU A 49 -2.10 -23.76 2.93
C GLU A 49 -1.91 -22.45 3.73
N HIS A 50 -1.21 -22.50 4.86
CA HIS A 50 -0.87 -21.32 5.65
C HIS A 50 0.01 -20.35 4.85
N LYS A 51 1.12 -20.83 4.27
CA LYS A 51 2.01 -20.03 3.41
C LYS A 51 1.25 -19.38 2.25
N ARG A 52 0.34 -20.14 1.63
CA ARG A 52 -0.49 -19.65 0.53
C ARG A 52 -1.40 -18.53 1.01
N SER A 53 -2.07 -18.71 2.14
CA SER A 53 -2.97 -17.72 2.73
C SER A 53 -2.23 -16.42 3.07
N ASP A 54 -1.07 -16.51 3.73
CA ASP A 54 -0.24 -15.36 4.06
C ASP A 54 0.27 -14.65 2.80
N CYS A 55 0.72 -15.40 1.80
CA CYS A 55 1.12 -14.83 0.51
C CYS A 55 0.00 -14.02 -0.15
N ILE A 56 -1.24 -14.54 -0.12
CA ILE A 56 -2.40 -13.85 -0.67
C ILE A 56 -2.68 -12.56 0.11
N TYR A 57 -2.65 -12.63 1.44
CA TYR A 57 -2.85 -11.46 2.30
C TYR A 57 -1.81 -10.37 2.03
N LEU A 58 -0.52 -10.71 2.02
CA LEU A 58 0.56 -9.76 1.80
C LEU A 58 0.45 -9.07 0.44
N ARG A 59 0.11 -9.82 -0.61
CA ARG A 59 -0.13 -9.24 -1.94
C ARG A 59 -1.30 -8.27 -1.95
N ARG A 60 -2.40 -8.62 -1.28
CA ARG A 60 -3.58 -7.76 -1.18
C ARG A 60 -3.22 -6.47 -0.43
N ARG A 61 -2.58 -6.58 0.73
CA ARG A 61 -2.17 -5.45 1.56
C ARG A 61 -1.21 -4.52 0.81
N TRP A 62 -0.24 -5.08 0.10
CA TRP A 62 0.66 -4.28 -0.72
C TRP A 62 -0.07 -3.51 -1.82
N LYS A 63 -1.02 -4.15 -2.50
CA LYS A 63 -1.84 -3.48 -3.52
C LYS A 63 -2.68 -2.35 -2.92
N GLU A 64 -3.27 -2.56 -1.75
CA GLU A 64 -4.03 -1.54 -1.02
C GLU A 64 -3.18 -0.32 -0.68
N LEU A 65 -1.96 -0.53 -0.18
CA LEU A 65 -1.01 0.55 0.14
C LEU A 65 -0.62 1.33 -1.12
N ARG A 66 -0.21 0.64 -2.20
CA ARG A 66 0.10 1.30 -3.48
C ARG A 66 -1.08 2.08 -4.04
N GLN A 67 -2.29 1.56 -3.91
CA GLN A 67 -3.50 2.28 -4.33
C GLN A 67 -3.79 3.48 -3.43
N ALA A 68 -3.54 3.39 -2.13
CA ALA A 68 -3.69 4.51 -1.21
C ALA A 68 -2.70 5.63 -1.55
N ASP A 69 -1.44 5.29 -1.82
CA ASP A 69 -0.42 6.26 -2.24
C ASP A 69 -0.75 6.87 -3.60
N GLY A 70 -1.20 6.06 -4.56
CA GLY A 70 -1.69 6.55 -5.85
C GLY A 70 -2.87 7.52 -5.73
N ARG A 71 -3.82 7.25 -4.83
CA ARG A 71 -4.94 8.17 -4.55
C ARG A 71 -4.46 9.48 -3.92
N LYS A 72 -3.52 9.42 -2.97
CA LYS A 72 -2.93 10.63 -2.37
C LYS A 72 -2.20 11.47 -3.42
N MET A 73 -1.40 10.82 -4.27
CA MET A 73 -0.71 11.48 -5.38
C MET A 73 -1.69 12.14 -6.34
N SER A 74 -2.77 11.44 -6.75
CA SER A 74 -3.81 12.00 -7.61
C SER A 74 -4.45 13.24 -6.98
N ALA A 75 -4.84 13.16 -5.70
CA ALA A 75 -5.46 14.29 -5.01
C ALA A 75 -4.54 15.52 -4.93
N LYS A 76 -3.22 15.31 -4.77
CA LYS A 76 -2.25 16.42 -4.80
C LYS A 76 -2.07 17.01 -6.20
N ILE A 77 -2.10 16.19 -7.26
CA ILE A 77 -2.09 16.67 -8.65
C ILE A 77 -3.33 17.53 -8.92
N ASP A 78 -4.50 17.05 -8.52
CA ASP A 78 -5.77 17.79 -8.70
C ASP A 78 -5.74 19.13 -7.96
N ALA A 79 -5.14 19.18 -6.77
CA ALA A 79 -4.94 20.42 -6.02
C ALA A 79 -4.02 21.42 -6.74
N VAL A 80 -2.91 20.96 -7.34
CA VAL A 80 -2.02 21.82 -8.14
C VAL A 80 -2.75 22.37 -9.36
N ASN A 81 -3.53 21.53 -10.05
CA ASN A 81 -4.31 21.94 -11.22
C ASN A 81 -5.37 22.97 -10.83
N ALA A 82 -6.14 22.73 -9.77
CA ALA A 82 -7.15 23.66 -9.28
C ALA A 82 -6.56 25.03 -8.89
N ALA A 83 -5.40 25.04 -8.21
CA ALA A 83 -4.69 26.29 -7.90
C ALA A 83 -4.17 26.99 -9.16
N GLY A 84 -3.70 26.24 -10.16
CA GLY A 84 -3.28 26.76 -11.46
C GLY A 84 -4.44 27.42 -12.22
N ASP A 85 -5.58 26.75 -12.25
CA ASP A 85 -6.80 27.29 -12.86
C ASP A 85 -7.26 28.56 -12.16
N LEU A 86 -7.19 28.61 -10.82
CA LEU A 86 -7.54 29.81 -10.07
C LEU A 86 -6.64 31.01 -10.42
N VAL A 87 -5.33 30.80 -10.57
CA VAL A 87 -4.39 31.85 -11.04
C VAL A 87 -4.71 32.29 -12.46
N ASN A 88 -5.08 31.35 -13.34
CA ASN A 88 -5.44 31.65 -14.73
C ASN A 88 -6.73 32.47 -14.84
N VAL A 89 -7.71 32.25 -13.96
CA VAL A 89 -8.96 33.03 -13.93
C VAL A 89 -8.76 34.37 -13.21
N VAL A 90 -8.05 34.37 -12.08
CA VAL A 90 -7.82 35.55 -11.23
C VAL A 90 -6.36 35.59 -10.78
N ALA A 91 -5.54 36.36 -11.48
CA ALA A 91 -4.09 36.45 -11.23
C ALA A 91 -3.72 37.41 -10.08
N THR A 92 -4.23 37.18 -8.87
CA THR A 92 -3.80 37.92 -7.67
C THR A 92 -2.49 37.35 -7.11
N GLU A 93 -1.74 38.17 -6.37
CA GLU A 93 -0.54 37.72 -5.66
C GLU A 93 -0.86 36.63 -4.63
N GLU A 94 -2.01 36.71 -3.97
CA GLU A 94 -2.50 35.67 -3.04
C GLU A 94 -2.66 34.32 -3.75
N ASN A 95 -3.26 34.30 -4.95
CA ASN A 95 -3.46 33.06 -5.70
C ASN A 95 -2.14 32.49 -6.23
N LYS A 96 -1.19 33.35 -6.64
CA LYS A 96 0.15 32.92 -7.06
C LYS A 96 0.91 32.27 -5.89
N ASN A 97 0.88 32.90 -4.71
CA ASN A 97 1.51 32.38 -3.50
C ASN A 97 0.89 31.03 -3.09
N ALA A 98 -0.44 30.90 -3.16
CA ALA A 98 -1.13 29.65 -2.89
C ALA A 98 -0.72 28.54 -3.88
N LEU A 99 -0.59 28.85 -5.17
CA LEU A 99 -0.09 27.90 -6.17
C LEU A 99 1.34 27.45 -5.88
N GLU A 100 2.23 28.37 -5.50
CA GLU A 100 3.61 28.03 -5.13
C GLU A 100 3.67 27.13 -3.91
N GLN A 101 2.87 27.42 -2.87
CA GLN A 101 2.78 26.59 -1.68
C GLN A 101 2.29 25.17 -2.02
N VAL A 102 1.22 25.03 -2.80
CA VAL A 102 0.69 23.72 -3.19
C VAL A 102 1.69 22.93 -4.05
N LYS A 103 2.46 23.60 -4.92
CA LYS A 103 3.55 22.97 -5.67
C LYS A 103 4.68 22.48 -4.76
N LEU A 104 5.05 23.25 -3.75
CA LEU A 104 6.08 22.89 -2.79
C LEU A 104 5.64 21.65 -1.97
N GLU A 105 4.40 21.63 -1.49
CA GLU A 105 3.82 20.47 -0.82
C GLU A 105 3.78 19.22 -1.72
N PHE A 106 3.46 19.40 -3.00
CA PHE A 106 3.48 18.30 -3.97
C PHE A 106 4.89 17.75 -4.19
N GLN A 107 5.90 18.63 -4.30
CA GLN A 107 7.30 18.21 -4.42
C GLN A 107 7.79 17.46 -3.18
N SER A 108 7.52 17.99 -1.98
CA SER A 108 7.86 17.32 -0.71
C SER A 108 7.25 15.92 -0.64
N HIS A 109 5.96 15.78 -0.99
CA HIS A 109 5.28 14.48 -0.98
C HIS A 109 5.89 13.49 -1.98
N ARG A 110 6.38 13.96 -3.13
CA ARG A 110 7.02 13.12 -4.14
C ARG A 110 8.40 12.63 -3.72
N GLU A 111 9.09 13.37 -2.86
CA GLU A 111 10.39 12.97 -2.31
C GLU A 111 10.27 11.96 -1.15
N GLU A 112 9.12 11.94 -0.47
CA GLU A 112 8.82 11.03 0.64
C GLU A 112 8.40 9.60 0.21
N ILE A 113 7.99 9.42 -1.03
CA ILE A 113 7.51 8.14 -1.61
C ILE A 113 8.64 7.43 -2.38
#